data_AF-A0A2T4WH00-F1
#
_entry.id   AF-A0A2T4WH00-F1
#
_cell.length_a   1.000
_cell.length_b   1.000
_cell.length_c   1.000
_cell.angle_alpha   90.00
_cell.angle_beta   90.00
_cell.angle_gamma   90.00
#
_symmetry.space_group_name_H-M   'P 1'
#
loop_
_entity.id
_entity.type
_entity.pdbx_description
1 polymer ?
#
loop_
_entity_poly.entity_id
_entity_poly.type
_entity_poly.pdbx_seq_one_letter_code
_entity_poly.pdbx_strand_id
1 'polypeptide(L)'
;MIEKVNCPHCAWKPSSEKLWHCLECGSDMDMFNNLGRCNNCGYNHDKTYCPEEYGGCGLSSPHLSWYGEFDQGLSELNIIRG
;
A
#
# COMPACT_ATOMS: atom_id res chain seq x y z
N MET A 1 7.96 -9.70 -8.59
CA MET A 1 8.07 -9.35 -7.15
C MET A 1 8.06 -7.83 -7.08
N ILE A 2 7.14 -7.22 -6.33
CA ILE A 2 7.15 -5.76 -6.13
C ILE A 2 8.27 -5.50 -5.12
N GLU A 3 9.43 -5.08 -5.59
CA GLU A 3 10.66 -5.09 -4.79
C GLU A 3 10.73 -4.01 -3.71
N LYS A 4 9.90 -2.95 -3.78
CA LYS A 4 9.96 -1.85 -2.80
C LYS A 4 8.58 -1.25 -2.56
N VAL A 5 7.96 -1.64 -1.44
CA VAL A 5 6.83 -0.93 -0.85
C VAL A 5 7.34 -0.10 0.32
N ASN A 6 7.03 1.19 0.33
CA ASN A 6 7.38 2.08 1.44
C ASN A 6 6.40 3.24 1.58
N CYS A 7 6.30 3.81 2.77
CA CYS A 7 5.50 5.00 3.00
C CYS A 7 6.03 6.16 2.14
N PRO A 8 5.20 6.85 1.35
CA PRO A 8 5.64 7.96 0.50
C PRO A 8 6.07 9.19 1.30
N HIS A 9 5.77 9.25 2.60
CA HIS A 9 6.10 10.40 3.46
C HIS A 9 7.38 10.23 4.26
N CYS A 10 7.67 9.03 4.77
CA CYS A 10 8.81 8.79 5.65
C CYS A 10 9.69 7.60 5.24
N ALA A 11 9.39 6.98 4.11
CA ALA A 11 10.06 5.78 3.60
C ALA A 11 10.02 4.56 4.54
N TRP A 12 9.15 4.56 5.56
CA TRP A 12 8.91 3.40 6.42
C TRP A 12 8.49 2.18 5.59
N LYS A 13 9.02 1.01 5.92
CA LYS A 13 8.81 -0.22 5.15
C LYS A 13 7.90 -1.17 5.94
N PRO A 14 6.79 -1.64 5.35
CA PRO A 14 6.01 -2.72 5.91
C PRO A 14 6.87 -3.96 6.17
N SER A 15 6.73 -4.57 7.35
CA SER A 15 7.03 -5.99 7.52
C SER A 15 5.92 -6.82 6.86
N SER A 16 6.15 -8.10 6.60
CA SER A 16 5.15 -9.04 6.05
C SER A 16 4.07 -9.43 7.07
N GLU A 17 3.76 -8.55 8.02
CA GLU A 17 2.83 -8.78 9.13
C GLU A 17 1.48 -8.10 8.87
N LYS A 18 0.43 -8.61 9.54
CA LYS A 18 -0.92 -8.05 9.48
C LYS A 18 -1.04 -6.85 10.41
N LEU A 19 -0.49 -5.71 10.00
CA LEU A 19 -0.45 -4.49 10.81
C LEU A 19 -1.72 -3.63 10.70
N TRP A 20 -2.63 -3.95 9.78
CA TRP A 20 -3.83 -3.15 9.52
C TRP A 20 -5.11 -3.92 9.78
N HIS A 21 -6.23 -3.20 9.83
CA HIS A 21 -7.56 -3.77 9.92
C HIS A 21 -8.42 -3.28 8.74
N CYS A 22 -9.31 -4.16 8.26
CA CYS A 22 -10.31 -3.79 7.27
C CYS A 22 -11.26 -2.71 7.85
N LEU A 23 -11.52 -1.65 7.09
CA LEU A 23 -12.44 -0.59 7.52
C LEU A 23 -13.90 -1.06 7.48
N GLU A 24 -14.21 -2.04 6.62
CA GLU A 24 -15.57 -2.55 6.45
C GLU A 24 -15.89 -3.70 7.41
N CYS A 25 -14.99 -4.69 7.54
CA CYS A 25 -15.26 -5.90 8.32
C CYS A 25 -14.35 -6.11 9.54
N GLY A 26 -13.43 -5.19 9.83
CA GLY A 26 -12.57 -5.23 11.02
C GLY A 26 -11.51 -6.33 11.05
N SER A 27 -11.40 -7.17 10.02
CA SER A 27 -10.42 -8.28 10.01
C SER A 27 -9.00 -7.77 9.86
N ASP A 28 -8.04 -8.40 10.54
CA ASP A 28 -6.61 -8.13 10.36
C ASP A 28 -6.17 -8.37 8.91
N MET A 29 -5.35 -7.45 8.42
CA MET A 29 -4.93 -7.39 7.03
C MET A 29 -3.46 -7.01 6.89
N ASP A 30 -2.80 -7.67 5.96
CA ASP A 30 -1.65 -7.12 5.26
C ASP A 30 -2.17 -6.37 4.03
N MET A 31 -1.98 -5.05 4.01
CA MET A 31 -2.45 -4.18 2.94
C MET A 31 -1.77 -4.47 1.60
N PHE A 32 -0.57 -5.05 1.62
CA PHE A 32 0.25 -5.22 0.42
C PHE A 32 0.17 -6.63 -0.18
N ASN A 33 -0.34 -7.60 0.58
CA ASN A 33 -0.57 -8.97 0.10
C ASN A 33 -1.60 -9.04 -1.04
N ASN A 34 -2.63 -8.19 -1.02
CA ASN A 34 -3.68 -8.17 -2.04
C ASN A 34 -4.03 -6.74 -2.51
N LEU A 35 -3.03 -5.88 -2.67
CA LEU A 35 -3.18 -4.53 -3.25
C LEU A 35 -4.31 -3.70 -2.59
N GLY A 36 -4.39 -3.74 -1.26
CA GLY A 36 -5.39 -3.00 -0.48
C GLY A 36 -6.78 -3.64 -0.46
N ARG A 37 -6.96 -4.82 -1.07
CA ARG A 37 -8.22 -5.55 -1.06
C ARG A 37 -8.34 -6.51 0.12
N CYS A 38 -9.44 -6.43 0.86
CA CYS A 38 -9.72 -7.33 1.96
C CYS A 38 -9.98 -8.75 1.46
N ASN A 39 -9.21 -9.73 1.95
CA ASN A 39 -9.42 -11.15 1.61
C ASN A 39 -10.70 -11.75 2.21
N ASN A 40 -11.28 -11.11 3.23
CA ASN A 40 -12.49 -11.60 3.89
C ASN A 40 -13.78 -11.07 3.26
N CYS A 41 -13.90 -9.75 3.07
CA CYS A 41 -15.13 -9.12 2.54
C CYS A 41 -14.99 -8.55 1.13
N GLY A 42 -13.77 -8.47 0.58
CA GLY A 42 -13.52 -7.96 -0.77
C GLY A 42 -13.52 -6.44 -0.90
N TYR A 43 -13.68 -5.68 0.20
CA TYR A 43 -13.59 -4.22 0.21
C TYR A 43 -12.20 -3.74 -0.25
N ASN A 44 -12.17 -2.71 -1.09
CA ASN A 44 -10.93 -2.12 -1.61
C ASN A 44 -10.59 -0.86 -0.83
N HIS A 45 -9.38 -0.81 -0.27
CA HIS A 45 -8.88 0.35 0.44
C HIS A 45 -8.05 1.24 -0.48
N ASP A 46 -8.53 2.46 -0.72
CA ASP A 46 -7.85 3.44 -1.55
C ASP A 46 -6.68 4.14 -0.84
N LYS A 47 -6.62 4.04 0.50
CA LYS A 47 -5.60 4.65 1.34
C LYS A 47 -4.97 3.63 2.30
N THR A 48 -3.71 3.87 2.64
CA THR A 48 -2.99 3.11 3.66
C THR A 48 -2.41 4.05 4.70
N TYR A 49 -2.69 3.72 5.96
CA TYR A 49 -2.14 4.39 7.13
C TYR A 49 -0.71 3.91 7.39
N CYS A 50 0.21 4.82 7.67
CA CYS A 50 1.56 4.49 8.10
C CYS A 50 1.61 4.41 9.63
N PRO A 51 1.81 3.23 10.23
CA PRO A 51 1.62 3.05 11.66
C PRO A 51 2.75 3.64 12.50
N GLU A 52 2.45 4.71 13.24
CA GLU A 52 3.38 5.41 14.14
C GLU A 52 3.96 4.47 15.21
N GLU A 53 3.15 3.55 15.71
CA GLU A 53 3.51 2.57 16.73
C GLU A 53 4.63 1.59 16.29
N TYR A 54 4.86 1.45 14.98
CA TYR A 54 5.93 0.64 14.40
C TYR A 54 7.05 1.48 13.78
N GLY A 55 7.16 2.77 14.17
CA GLY A 55 8.16 3.70 13.65
C GLY A 55 7.76 4.38 12.33
N GLY A 56 6.48 4.31 11.95
CA GLY A 56 5.90 5.06 10.85
C GLY A 56 5.63 6.53 11.21
N CYS A 57 5.05 7.29 10.28
CA CYS A 57 4.80 8.73 10.46
C CYS A 57 3.36 9.09 10.87
N GLY A 58 2.46 8.12 11.06
CA GLY A 58 1.07 8.38 11.42
C GLY A 58 0.20 8.99 10.30
N LEU A 59 0.76 9.15 9.09
CA LEU A 59 0.04 9.73 7.95
C LEU A 59 -0.58 8.63 7.08
N SER A 60 -1.79 8.91 6.58
CA SER A 60 -2.43 8.11 5.54
C SER A 60 -2.15 8.70 4.16
N SER A 61 -1.85 7.84 3.19
CA SER A 61 -1.61 8.23 1.78
C SER A 61 -2.36 7.29 0.84
N PRO A 62 -2.57 7.66 -0.44
CA PRO A 62 -3.13 6.75 -1.43
C PRO A 62 -2.34 5.44 -1.47
N HIS A 63 -3.03 4.29 -1.47
CA HIS A 63 -2.38 2.98 -1.39
C HIS A 63 -1.37 2.79 -2.53
N LEU A 64 -1.72 3.23 -3.74
CA LEU A 64 -0.84 3.16 -4.91
C LEU A 64 0.46 3.98 -4.77
N SER A 65 0.46 5.03 -3.96
CA SER A 65 1.68 5.85 -3.73
C SER A 65 2.76 5.11 -2.93
N TRP A 66 2.43 3.98 -2.29
CA TRP A 66 3.42 3.17 -1.57
C TRP A 66 4.30 2.32 -2.49
N TYR A 67 3.94 2.23 -3.77
CA TYR A 67 4.63 1.46 -4.78
C TYR A 67 5.50 2.42 -5.60
N GLY A 68 6.69 2.74 -5.08
CA GLY A 68 7.55 3.84 -5.54
C GLY A 68 8.04 3.80 -6.99
N GLU A 69 7.71 2.78 -7.78
CA GLU A 69 8.17 2.63 -9.17
C GLU A 69 7.06 2.21 -10.16
N PHE A 70 5.83 2.69 -9.99
CA PHE A 70 4.84 2.55 -11.08
C PHE A 70 5.23 3.32 -12.35
N ASP A 71 6.00 4.40 -12.23
CA ASP A 71 6.37 5.25 -13.36
C ASP A 71 7.37 4.61 -14.33
N GLN A 72 8.28 3.75 -13.84
CA GLN A 72 9.23 3.05 -14.72
C GLN A 72 8.55 1.97 -15.58
N GLY A 73 7.65 1.18 -15.00
CA GLY A 73 6.91 0.16 -15.75
C GLY A 73 5.97 0.73 -16.81
N LEU A 74 5.36 1.90 -16.56
CA LEU A 74 4.53 2.59 -17.55
C LEU A 74 5.36 3.21 -18.69
N SER A 75 6.58 3.65 -18.39
CA SER A 75 7.53 4.16 -19.39
C SER A 75 8.00 3.05 -20.34
N GLU A 76 8.22 1.84 -19.83
CA GLU A 76 8.54 0.66 -20.67
C GLU A 76 7.36 0.20 -21.54
N LEU A 77 6.11 0.46 -21.12
CA LEU A 77 4.90 0.08 -21.84
C LEU A 77 4.47 1.06 -22.95
N ASN A 78 5.19 2.16 -23.19
CA ASN A 78 4.92 3.10 -24.29
C ASN A 78 3.47 3.65 -24.32
N ILE A 79 2.78 3.75 -23.17
CA ILE A 79 1.37 4.20 -23.09
C ILE A 79 1.24 5.74 -23.00
N ILE A 80 2.35 6.48 -23.10
CA ILE A 80 2.29 7.95 -23.29
C ILE A 80 2.69 8.28 -24.72
N ARG A 81 1.75 8.04 -25.64
CA ARG A 81 1.63 8.79 -26.89
C ARG A 81 0.22 9.34 -26.98
N GLY A 82 0.08 10.56 -26.48
CA GLY A 82 -0.98 11.51 -26.80
C GLY A 82 -0.33 12.84 -27.03
#